data_AF-A0A946Z1Q5-F1
#
_entry.id   AF-A0A946Z1Q5-F1
#
_cell.length_a   1.000
_cell.length_b   1.000
_cell.length_c   1.000
_cell.angle_alpha   90.00
_cell.angle_beta   90.00
_cell.angle_gamma   90.00
#
_symmetry.space_group_name_H-M   'P 1'
#
loop_
_entity.id
_entity.type
_entity.pdbx_description
1 polymer ?
#
loop_
_entity_poly.entity_id
_entity_poly.type
_entity_poly.pdbx_seq_one_letter_code
_entity_poly.pdbx_strand_id
1 'polypeptide(L)'
;MTHITLIRHGETTANVAELLQGRNDAPLTPRGEAQLAKAAVRVGALEPHDLVVSSPQGRALASSAALGFPDVETDDGLVEGDPGRWEGLTRAEIVSRFPDEVARFAAGEDIPIGGGERRTELRDRALAALDRIAARVGPDGRALVITHGGVISAVTAGVLELDGGRWPLARVLNTSLTTIEVGEHARVHTFNDDSHLDEAERDGYRTGSATHVVLMRHGQTEANAAGIWQGSLPGVLDETGRSQAEALADTAPHLDALYASPLQRAIDTAAPLAAKRGLSIETRDDLAEMSMGKWEGMTTAEIESGYPDVWSTLYRRGEDVPRGVDGETFGGVAERMRQAIEAIIADHAGETVGVVSHGAALRAFLGTVVGFGFQGRNVVPSMANTAVSRIVASDRGTALATFNVRP
;
A
#
# COMPACT_ATOMS: atom_id res chain seq x y z
N MET A 1 -12.63 -11.59 -11.04
CA MET A 1 -12.48 -10.14 -10.70
C MET A 1 -11.55 -9.49 -11.72
N THR A 2 -11.67 -8.19 -12.00
CA THR A 2 -10.78 -7.49 -12.93
C THR A 2 -9.62 -6.85 -12.17
N HIS A 3 -8.40 -6.90 -12.67
CA HIS A 3 -7.25 -6.24 -12.04
C HIS A 3 -6.83 -5.01 -12.84
N ILE A 4 -6.76 -3.85 -12.21
CA ILE A 4 -6.31 -2.61 -12.82
C ILE A 4 -5.03 -2.15 -12.13
N THR A 5 -3.93 -2.12 -12.88
CA THR A 5 -2.64 -1.60 -12.41
C THR A 5 -2.50 -0.15 -12.86
N LEU A 6 -2.51 0.77 -11.90
CA LEU A 6 -2.30 2.20 -12.09
C LEU A 6 -0.80 2.51 -11.99
N ILE A 7 -0.27 3.31 -12.91
CA ILE A 7 1.11 3.80 -12.91
C ILE A 7 1.11 5.31 -12.88
N ARG A 8 1.85 5.91 -11.93
CA ARG A 8 2.09 7.35 -11.94
C ARG A 8 3.09 7.71 -13.05
N HIS A 9 2.84 8.79 -13.78
CA HIS A 9 3.80 9.30 -14.78
C HIS A 9 5.24 9.46 -14.21
N GLY A 10 6.23 9.41 -15.10
CA GLY A 10 7.64 9.64 -14.75
C GLY A 10 7.91 11.04 -14.20
N GLU A 11 9.05 11.23 -13.52
CA GLU A 11 9.44 12.55 -13.00
C GLU A 11 9.44 13.61 -14.10
N THR A 12 8.81 14.75 -13.84
CA THR A 12 8.80 15.92 -14.73
C THR A 12 9.62 17.07 -14.17
N THR A 13 9.95 18.05 -15.01
CA THR A 13 10.68 19.27 -14.57
C THR A 13 9.96 20.01 -13.45
N ALA A 14 8.62 20.00 -13.45
CA ALA A 14 7.83 20.59 -12.38
C ALA A 14 7.82 19.74 -11.09
N ASN A 15 8.05 18.41 -11.16
CA ASN A 15 8.31 17.62 -9.94
C ASN A 15 9.63 18.03 -9.29
N VAL A 16 10.69 18.22 -10.08
CA VAL A 16 12.01 18.67 -9.60
C VAL A 16 11.92 20.06 -8.98
N ALA A 17 11.13 20.95 -9.58
CA ALA A 17 10.90 22.30 -9.06
C ALA A 17 9.87 22.37 -7.91
N GLU A 18 9.35 21.22 -7.44
CA GLU A 18 8.32 21.12 -6.39
C GLU A 18 7.06 21.96 -6.66
N LEU A 19 6.70 22.11 -7.94
CA LEU A 19 5.51 22.85 -8.37
C LEU A 19 4.30 21.93 -8.42
N LEU A 20 3.16 22.42 -7.92
CA LEU A 20 1.88 21.74 -8.07
C LEU A 20 1.40 21.83 -9.53
N GLN A 21 1.51 20.73 -10.28
CA GLN A 21 1.28 20.75 -11.73
C GLN A 21 -0.19 20.86 -12.12
N GLY A 22 -1.09 20.13 -11.47
CA GLY A 22 -2.49 20.12 -11.86
C GLY A 22 -2.71 19.68 -13.31
N ARG A 23 -3.39 20.53 -14.08
CA ARG A 23 -3.73 20.35 -15.50
C ARG A 23 -2.66 20.90 -16.44
N ASN A 24 -1.75 21.74 -15.95
CA ASN A 24 -0.57 22.13 -16.72
C ASN A 24 0.32 20.93 -16.98
N ASP A 25 0.99 20.95 -18.13
CA ASP A 25 1.89 19.89 -18.52
C ASP A 25 3.34 20.32 -18.43
N ALA A 26 4.19 19.37 -18.02
CA ALA A 26 5.62 19.55 -17.92
C ALA A 26 6.31 18.32 -18.52
N PRO A 27 7.39 18.49 -19.28
CA PRO A 27 8.08 17.37 -19.90
C PRO A 27 8.72 16.46 -18.85
N LEU A 28 8.89 15.19 -19.22
CA LEU A 28 9.68 14.24 -18.45
C LEU A 28 11.13 14.72 -18.33
N THR A 29 11.77 14.40 -17.20
CA THR A 29 13.22 14.57 -17.04
C THR A 29 13.95 13.32 -17.55
N PRO A 30 15.27 13.40 -17.83
CA PRO A 30 16.07 12.20 -18.10
C PRO A 30 16.01 11.16 -16.97
N ARG A 31 15.87 11.61 -15.72
CA ARG A 31 15.63 10.70 -14.58
C ARG A 31 14.25 10.05 -14.68
N GLY A 32 13.22 10.81 -15.02
CA GLY A 32 11.87 10.28 -15.25
C GLY A 32 11.83 9.21 -16.35
N GLU A 33 12.57 9.41 -17.44
CA GLU A 33 12.74 8.39 -18.49
C GLU A 33 13.46 7.13 -17.98
N ALA A 34 14.53 7.30 -17.19
CA ALA A 34 15.24 6.17 -16.59
C ALA A 34 14.36 5.40 -15.58
N GLN A 35 13.54 6.09 -14.80
CA GLN A 35 12.54 5.49 -13.92
C GLN A 35 11.52 4.66 -14.70
N LEU A 36 11.03 5.20 -15.82
CA LEU A 36 10.07 4.50 -16.69
C LEU A 36 10.67 3.26 -17.33
N ALA A 37 11.97 3.26 -17.67
CA ALA A 37 12.65 2.05 -18.15
C ALA A 37 12.67 0.94 -17.10
N LYS A 38 12.89 1.26 -15.82
CA LYS A 38 12.80 0.30 -14.70
C LYS A 38 11.35 -0.16 -14.48
N ALA A 39 10.40 0.76 -14.55
CA ALA A 39 8.98 0.45 -14.45
C ALA A 39 8.52 -0.48 -15.58
N ALA A 40 9.04 -0.32 -16.81
CA ALA A 40 8.76 -1.21 -17.93
C ALA A 40 9.19 -2.66 -17.64
N VAL A 41 10.37 -2.85 -17.02
CA VAL A 41 10.83 -4.18 -16.56
C VAL A 41 9.87 -4.74 -15.51
N ARG A 42 9.44 -3.92 -14.54
CA ARG A 42 8.47 -4.35 -13.52
C ARG A 42 7.11 -4.73 -14.11
N VAL A 43 6.59 -3.92 -15.04
CA VAL A 43 5.34 -4.20 -15.77
C VAL A 43 5.46 -5.48 -16.58
N GLY A 44 6.60 -5.72 -17.24
CA GLY A 44 6.86 -6.94 -17.99
C GLY A 44 6.95 -8.21 -17.13
N ALA A 45 7.19 -8.08 -15.83
CA ALA A 45 7.15 -9.18 -14.87
C ALA A 45 5.74 -9.45 -14.29
N LEU A 46 4.77 -8.57 -14.57
CA LEU A 46 3.36 -8.82 -14.26
C LEU A 46 2.74 -9.69 -15.35
N GLU A 47 1.59 -10.28 -15.04
CA GLU A 47 0.76 -10.94 -16.06
C GLU A 47 0.39 -9.97 -17.19
N PRO A 48 0.22 -10.46 -18.43
CA PRO A 48 -0.16 -9.63 -19.56
C PRO A 48 -1.42 -8.79 -19.29
N HIS A 49 -1.44 -7.58 -19.83
CA HIS A 49 -2.58 -6.67 -19.74
C HIS A 49 -3.38 -6.73 -21.05
N ASP A 50 -4.71 -6.87 -20.95
CA ASP A 50 -5.62 -6.94 -22.09
C ASP A 50 -5.94 -5.56 -22.67
N LEU A 51 -5.80 -4.51 -21.85
CA LEU A 51 -6.06 -3.13 -22.22
C LEU A 51 -5.06 -2.18 -21.57
N VAL A 52 -4.60 -1.19 -22.33
CA VAL A 52 -3.78 -0.07 -21.82
C VAL A 52 -4.51 1.24 -22.08
N VAL A 53 -4.71 2.03 -21.02
CA VAL A 53 -5.38 3.33 -21.06
C VAL A 53 -4.50 4.38 -20.39
N SER A 54 -4.51 5.60 -20.89
CA SER A 54 -3.75 6.70 -20.29
C SER A 54 -4.62 7.92 -20.01
N SER A 55 -4.17 8.78 -19.10
CA SER A 55 -4.62 10.16 -19.08
C SER A 55 -4.22 10.86 -20.39
N PRO A 56 -5.07 11.74 -20.95
CA PRO A 56 -4.72 12.48 -22.16
C PRO A 56 -3.61 13.54 -21.95
N GLN A 57 -3.19 13.80 -20.71
CA GLN A 57 -2.13 14.77 -20.43
C GLN A 57 -0.77 14.29 -20.94
N GLY A 58 0.03 15.19 -21.53
CA GLY A 58 1.23 14.82 -22.28
C GLY A 58 2.29 14.09 -21.45
N ARG A 59 2.51 14.42 -20.17
CA ARG A 59 3.40 13.62 -19.30
C ARG A 59 2.96 12.16 -19.11
N ALA A 60 1.66 11.88 -19.09
CA ALA A 60 1.12 10.53 -18.99
C ALA A 60 1.24 9.79 -20.33
N LEU A 61 0.97 10.47 -21.45
CA LEU A 61 1.20 9.91 -22.79
C LEU A 61 2.68 9.62 -23.06
N ALA A 62 3.58 10.53 -22.69
CA ALA A 62 5.02 10.33 -22.80
C ALA A 62 5.49 9.15 -21.92
N SER A 63 4.91 9.02 -20.72
CA SER A 63 5.18 7.86 -19.84
C SER A 63 4.69 6.56 -20.46
N SER A 64 3.50 6.57 -21.07
CA SER A 64 2.95 5.41 -21.79
C SER A 64 3.86 4.98 -22.94
N ALA A 65 4.34 5.93 -23.75
CA ALA A 65 5.27 5.65 -24.85
C ALA A 65 6.59 5.05 -24.33
N ALA A 66 7.16 5.60 -23.25
CA ALA A 66 8.38 5.08 -22.64
C ALA A 66 8.22 3.67 -22.03
N LEU A 67 7.00 3.31 -21.59
CA LEU A 67 6.65 1.96 -21.15
C LEU A 67 6.46 0.97 -22.30
N GLY A 68 6.52 1.41 -23.56
CA GLY A 68 6.33 0.59 -24.75
C GLY A 68 4.92 0.64 -25.33
N PHE A 69 4.08 1.58 -24.90
CA PHE A 69 2.69 1.75 -25.35
C PHE A 69 2.48 3.16 -25.94
N PRO A 70 2.99 3.44 -27.16
CA PRO A 70 2.90 4.78 -27.76
C PRO A 70 1.48 5.11 -28.25
N ASP A 71 0.70 4.11 -28.66
CA ASP A 71 -0.65 4.25 -29.20
C ASP A 71 -1.66 3.68 -28.19
N VAL A 72 -2.09 4.51 -27.24
CA VAL A 72 -3.03 4.12 -26.18
C VAL A 72 -4.32 4.93 -26.24
N GLU A 73 -5.39 4.29 -25.80
CA GLU A 73 -6.66 4.98 -25.59
C GLU A 73 -6.56 5.91 -24.39
N THR A 74 -7.33 7.00 -24.43
CA THR A 74 -7.35 8.00 -23.35
C THR A 74 -8.71 8.09 -22.69
N ASP A 75 -8.73 8.32 -21.37
CA ASP A 75 -9.97 8.60 -20.61
C ASP A 75 -9.78 9.88 -19.76
N ASP A 76 -10.68 10.85 -19.93
CA ASP A 76 -10.64 12.15 -19.23
C ASP A 76 -10.83 12.01 -17.71
N GLY A 77 -11.48 10.95 -17.25
CA GLY A 77 -11.60 10.63 -15.82
C GLY A 77 -10.25 10.33 -15.16
N LEU A 78 -9.19 10.10 -15.95
CA LEU A 78 -7.82 9.87 -15.48
C LEU A 78 -6.96 11.16 -15.45
N VAL A 79 -7.52 12.32 -15.77
CA VAL A 79 -6.81 13.63 -15.67
C VAL A 79 -6.49 13.95 -14.21
N GLU A 80 -5.38 14.64 -13.96
CA GLU A 80 -4.97 15.06 -12.61
C GLU A 80 -6.00 16.03 -12.01
N GLY A 81 -6.07 16.08 -10.67
CA GLY A 81 -6.93 17.02 -9.96
C GLY A 81 -6.66 18.47 -10.37
N ASP A 82 -7.73 19.26 -10.52
CA ASP A 82 -7.62 20.71 -10.77
C ASP A 82 -7.28 21.44 -9.48
N PRO A 83 -6.06 22.01 -9.32
CA PRO A 83 -5.69 22.71 -8.10
C PRO A 83 -6.03 24.21 -8.16
N GLY A 84 -6.75 24.65 -9.20
CA GLY A 84 -7.15 26.04 -9.38
C GLY A 84 -5.97 27.01 -9.25
N ARG A 85 -6.10 27.99 -8.35
CA ARG A 85 -5.08 29.03 -8.12
C ARG A 85 -3.79 28.53 -7.49
N TRP A 86 -3.75 27.28 -7.01
CA TRP A 86 -2.52 26.69 -6.47
C TRP A 86 -1.61 26.12 -7.57
N GLU A 87 -2.11 26.02 -8.80
CA GLU A 87 -1.32 25.51 -9.93
C GLU A 87 -0.05 26.33 -10.15
N GLY A 88 1.07 25.65 -10.36
CA GLY A 88 2.38 26.25 -10.57
C GLY A 88 3.03 26.88 -9.33
N LEU A 89 2.44 26.71 -8.15
CA LEU A 89 3.03 27.18 -6.89
C LEU A 89 3.77 26.06 -6.15
N THR A 90 4.80 26.45 -5.42
CA THR A 90 5.45 25.59 -4.43
C THR A 90 4.58 25.44 -3.17
N ARG A 91 4.83 24.40 -2.38
CA ARG A 91 4.14 24.22 -1.09
C ARG A 91 4.32 25.41 -0.14
N ALA A 92 5.52 26.01 -0.11
CA ALA A 92 5.80 27.17 0.73
C ALA A 92 4.97 28.40 0.32
N GLU A 93 4.82 28.63 -0.99
CA GLU A 93 3.99 29.70 -1.52
C GLU A 93 2.50 29.45 -1.26
N ILE A 94 2.03 28.22 -1.39
CA ILE A 94 0.64 27.86 -1.08
C ILE A 94 0.33 28.17 0.40
N VAL A 95 1.19 27.72 1.32
CA VAL A 95 1.04 28.01 2.76
C VAL A 95 1.05 29.51 3.04
N SER A 96 1.93 30.26 2.37
CA SER A 96 2.02 31.71 2.58
C SER A 96 0.86 32.49 1.99
N ARG A 97 0.31 32.07 0.84
CA ARG A 97 -0.71 32.82 0.09
C ARG A 97 -2.13 32.39 0.43
N PHE A 98 -2.34 31.15 0.86
CA PHE A 98 -3.64 30.55 1.13
C PHE A 98 -3.67 29.82 2.51
N PRO A 99 -3.24 30.47 3.61
CA PRO A 99 -3.12 29.80 4.91
C PRO A 99 -4.44 29.23 5.43
N ASP A 100 -5.56 29.91 5.19
CA ASP A 100 -6.89 29.45 5.64
C ASP A 100 -7.34 28.18 4.91
N GLU A 101 -7.15 28.11 3.59
CA GLU A 101 -7.45 26.92 2.79
C GLU A 101 -6.58 25.74 3.22
N VAL A 102 -5.28 25.98 3.46
CA VAL A 102 -4.36 24.96 3.97
C VAL A 102 -4.78 24.46 5.36
N ALA A 103 -5.21 25.35 6.26
CA ALA A 103 -5.65 24.98 7.59
C ALA A 103 -6.91 24.10 7.56
N ARG A 104 -7.90 24.48 6.74
CA ARG A 104 -9.13 23.69 6.54
C ARG A 104 -8.85 22.33 5.92
N PHE A 105 -7.99 22.29 4.91
CA PHE A 105 -7.53 21.04 4.30
C PHE A 105 -6.80 20.15 5.32
N ALA A 106 -5.92 20.73 6.13
CA ALA A 106 -5.20 20.02 7.18
C ALA A 106 -6.14 19.50 8.29
N ALA A 107 -7.26 20.17 8.53
CA ALA A 107 -8.34 19.72 9.41
C ALA A 107 -9.21 18.61 8.80
N GLY A 108 -8.94 18.21 7.55
CA GLY A 108 -9.67 17.13 6.87
C GLY A 108 -10.92 17.59 6.14
N GLU A 109 -11.18 18.89 6.02
CA GLU A 109 -12.28 19.39 5.19
C GLU A 109 -12.04 19.08 3.71
N ASP A 110 -13.07 18.57 3.03
CA ASP A 110 -13.04 18.39 1.58
C ASP A 110 -13.39 19.71 0.88
N ILE A 111 -12.41 20.60 0.76
CA ILE A 111 -12.55 21.90 0.11
C ILE A 111 -12.15 21.85 -1.38
N PRO A 112 -12.66 22.76 -2.24
CA PRO A 112 -12.14 22.92 -3.59
C PRO A 112 -10.69 23.44 -3.51
N ILE A 113 -9.71 22.63 -3.93
CA ILE A 113 -8.29 22.95 -3.78
C ILE A 113 -7.94 24.14 -4.67
N GLY A 114 -7.50 25.26 -4.06
CA GLY A 114 -7.24 26.52 -4.79
C GLY A 114 -8.44 27.09 -5.53
N GLY A 115 -9.67 26.63 -5.23
CA GLY A 115 -10.90 26.93 -5.97
C GLY A 115 -11.15 26.02 -7.19
N GLY A 116 -10.33 24.99 -7.41
CA GLY A 116 -10.51 23.97 -8.44
C GLY A 116 -11.39 22.82 -7.98
N GLU A 117 -10.88 21.59 -8.08
CA GLU A 117 -11.59 20.35 -7.80
C GLU A 117 -11.45 19.93 -6.32
N ARG A 118 -12.49 19.30 -5.78
CA ARG A 118 -12.46 18.63 -4.47
C ARG A 118 -11.79 17.26 -4.58
N ARG A 119 -11.30 16.73 -3.45
CA ARG A 119 -10.74 15.37 -3.46
C ARG A 119 -11.81 14.32 -3.73
N THR A 120 -13.05 14.55 -3.27
CA THR A 120 -14.19 13.68 -3.53
C THR A 120 -14.62 13.70 -4.99
N GLU A 121 -14.66 14.88 -5.62
CA GLU A 121 -14.95 15.03 -7.06
C GLU A 121 -13.92 14.27 -7.92
N LEU A 122 -12.63 14.45 -7.61
CA LEU A 122 -11.53 13.72 -8.24
C LEU A 122 -11.67 12.19 -8.07
N ARG A 123 -11.99 11.74 -6.84
CA ARG A 123 -12.20 10.33 -6.53
C ARG A 123 -13.36 9.77 -7.35
N ASP A 124 -14.51 10.42 -7.33
CA ASP A 124 -15.74 9.89 -7.92
C ASP A 124 -15.60 9.74 -9.44
N ARG A 125 -14.99 10.73 -10.13
CA ARG A 125 -14.73 10.60 -11.57
C ARG A 125 -13.65 9.56 -11.91
N ALA A 126 -12.63 9.40 -11.06
CA ALA A 126 -11.57 8.42 -11.28
C ALA A 126 -12.08 6.99 -11.08
N LEU A 127 -12.91 6.74 -10.05
CA LEU A 127 -13.58 5.46 -9.85
C LEU A 127 -14.51 5.14 -11.03
N ALA A 128 -15.31 6.10 -11.49
CA ALA A 128 -16.16 5.91 -12.66
C ALA A 128 -15.36 5.58 -13.94
N ALA A 129 -14.13 6.09 -14.08
CA ALA A 129 -13.23 5.69 -15.17
C ALA A 129 -12.75 4.24 -15.02
N LEU A 130 -12.38 3.83 -13.80
CA LEU A 130 -12.00 2.44 -13.53
C LEU A 130 -13.13 1.46 -13.77
N ASP A 131 -14.37 1.82 -13.43
CA ASP A 131 -15.56 1.00 -13.72
C ASP A 131 -15.76 0.82 -15.23
N ARG A 132 -15.61 1.89 -16.03
CA ARG A 132 -15.67 1.80 -17.50
C ARG A 132 -14.58 0.89 -18.05
N ILE A 133 -13.36 1.02 -17.55
CA ILE A 133 -12.21 0.20 -17.97
C ILE A 133 -12.45 -1.27 -17.59
N ALA A 134 -12.89 -1.53 -16.36
CA ALA A 134 -13.19 -2.87 -15.88
C ALA A 134 -14.29 -3.55 -16.70
N ALA A 135 -15.36 -2.81 -17.03
CA ALA A 135 -16.46 -3.32 -17.86
C ALA A 135 -16.03 -3.72 -19.27
N ARG A 136 -15.01 -3.05 -19.84
CA ARG A 136 -14.47 -3.36 -21.18
C ARG A 136 -13.58 -4.59 -21.19
N VAL A 137 -12.77 -4.73 -20.14
CA VAL A 137 -11.82 -5.84 -20.00
C VAL A 137 -12.54 -7.12 -19.56
N GLY A 138 -13.59 -6.98 -18.75
CA GLY A 138 -14.41 -8.08 -18.29
C GLY A 138 -13.79 -8.86 -17.12
N PRO A 139 -14.49 -9.91 -16.64
CA PRO A 139 -14.02 -10.73 -15.53
C PRO A 139 -12.67 -11.37 -15.83
N ASP A 140 -11.77 -11.37 -14.84
CA ASP A 140 -10.45 -11.99 -14.86
C ASP A 140 -9.44 -11.34 -15.82
N GLY A 141 -9.87 -10.34 -16.58
CA GLY A 141 -8.97 -9.55 -17.38
C GLY A 141 -8.19 -8.50 -16.57
N ARG A 142 -7.21 -7.90 -17.24
CA ARG A 142 -6.21 -7.00 -16.66
C ARG A 142 -6.07 -5.72 -17.47
N ALA A 143 -6.08 -4.57 -16.80
CA ALA A 143 -5.82 -3.28 -17.43
C ALA A 143 -4.56 -2.62 -16.86
N LEU A 144 -3.81 -1.94 -17.72
CA LEU A 144 -2.75 -1.01 -17.33
C LEU A 144 -3.24 0.42 -17.53
N VAL A 145 -3.11 1.27 -16.51
CA VAL A 145 -3.59 2.64 -16.53
C VAL A 145 -2.46 3.60 -16.19
N ILE A 146 -2.11 4.50 -17.10
CA ILE A 146 -1.08 5.52 -16.86
C ILE A 146 -1.76 6.84 -16.46
N THR A 147 -1.48 7.32 -15.26
CA THR A 147 -2.16 8.48 -14.68
C THR A 147 -1.25 9.23 -13.68
N HIS A 148 -1.83 9.89 -12.68
CA HIS A 148 -1.18 10.86 -11.81
C HIS A 148 -1.28 10.49 -10.34
N GLY A 149 -0.46 11.16 -9.52
CA GLY A 149 -0.39 10.87 -8.09
C GLY A 149 -1.71 11.19 -7.38
N GLY A 150 -2.35 12.32 -7.69
CA GLY A 150 -3.63 12.69 -7.09
C GLY A 150 -4.73 11.68 -7.42
N VAL A 151 -4.82 11.25 -8.68
CA VAL A 151 -5.77 10.22 -9.14
C VAL A 151 -5.56 8.90 -8.40
N ILE A 152 -4.32 8.40 -8.32
CA ILE A 152 -4.01 7.14 -7.63
C ILE A 152 -4.35 7.23 -6.14
N SER A 153 -3.99 8.32 -5.48
CA SER A 153 -4.39 8.55 -4.08
C SER A 153 -5.91 8.59 -3.93
N ALA A 154 -6.64 9.20 -4.86
CA ALA A 154 -8.09 9.33 -4.81
C ALA A 154 -8.81 8.00 -5.01
N VAL A 155 -8.40 7.22 -6.01
CA VAL A 155 -8.90 5.85 -6.20
C VAL A 155 -8.60 5.00 -4.97
N THR A 156 -7.37 5.03 -4.46
CA THR A 156 -6.97 4.25 -3.27
C THR A 156 -7.83 4.63 -2.07
N ALA A 157 -8.04 5.92 -1.83
CA ALA A 157 -8.89 6.40 -0.75
C ALA A 157 -10.36 5.99 -0.91
N GLY A 158 -10.89 6.03 -2.15
CA GLY A 158 -12.25 5.57 -2.42
C GLY A 158 -12.45 4.08 -2.18
N VAL A 159 -11.49 3.24 -2.62
CA VAL A 159 -11.53 1.80 -2.37
C VAL A 159 -11.37 1.48 -0.90
N LEU A 160 -10.55 2.24 -0.16
CA LEU A 160 -10.39 2.10 1.29
C LEU A 160 -11.53 2.75 2.11
N GLU A 161 -12.53 3.32 1.45
CA GLU A 161 -13.68 4.00 2.08
C GLU A 161 -13.23 5.14 3.03
N LEU A 162 -12.22 5.90 2.62
CA LEU A 162 -11.70 7.03 3.40
C LEU A 162 -12.54 8.29 3.17
N ASP A 163 -12.96 8.90 4.26
CA ASP A 163 -13.73 10.15 4.27
C ASP A 163 -12.86 11.41 4.33
N GLY A 164 -13.44 12.52 3.91
CA GLY A 164 -12.84 13.86 4.02
C GLY A 164 -11.64 14.09 3.10
N GLY A 165 -10.94 15.21 3.36
CA GLY A 165 -9.82 15.69 2.55
C GLY A 165 -8.44 15.16 2.96
N ARG A 166 -8.31 14.57 4.16
CA ARG A 166 -7.03 14.12 4.71
C ARG A 166 -6.95 12.60 4.77
N TRP A 167 -6.25 12.03 3.80
CA TRP A 167 -6.00 10.59 3.77
C TRP A 167 -4.61 10.28 4.35
N PRO A 168 -4.50 9.28 5.24
CA PRO A 168 -3.22 8.78 5.79
C PRO A 168 -2.44 7.94 4.76
N LEU A 169 -2.32 8.46 3.54
CA LEU A 169 -1.53 7.89 2.46
C LEU A 169 -0.34 8.82 2.21
N ALA A 170 0.86 8.25 2.11
CA ALA A 170 2.03 9.02 1.72
C ALA A 170 1.94 9.41 0.24
N ARG A 171 2.90 10.22 -0.21
CA ARG A 171 3.01 10.64 -1.60
C ARG A 171 3.19 9.43 -2.52
N VAL A 172 2.32 9.28 -3.52
CA VAL A 172 2.51 8.30 -4.60
C VAL A 172 3.75 8.67 -5.40
N LEU A 173 4.75 7.79 -5.50
CA LEU A 173 6.02 8.10 -6.17
C LEU A 173 5.90 8.08 -7.68
N ASN A 174 6.76 8.84 -8.36
CA ASN A 174 6.82 8.78 -9.83
C ASN A 174 7.13 7.34 -10.27
N THR A 175 6.44 6.87 -11.31
CA THR A 175 6.49 5.49 -11.84
C THR A 175 6.09 4.36 -10.89
N SER A 176 5.63 4.66 -9.67
CA SER A 176 5.12 3.62 -8.77
C SER A 176 3.85 2.97 -9.32
N LEU A 177 3.64 1.70 -8.99
CA LEU A 177 2.48 0.92 -9.42
C LEU A 177 1.49 0.71 -8.25
N THR A 178 0.19 0.83 -8.51
CA THR A 178 -0.88 0.50 -7.55
C THR A 178 -1.88 -0.40 -8.25
N THR A 179 -2.11 -1.61 -7.74
CA THR A 179 -3.09 -2.54 -8.31
C THR A 179 -4.39 -2.52 -7.51
N ILE A 180 -5.49 -2.23 -8.20
CA ILE A 180 -6.85 -2.31 -7.68
C ILE A 180 -7.52 -3.55 -8.29
N GLU A 181 -8.11 -4.37 -7.45
CA GLU A 181 -9.00 -5.45 -7.86
C GLU A 181 -10.43 -4.90 -7.86
N VAL A 182 -11.11 -4.97 -9.01
CA VAL A 182 -12.48 -4.50 -9.20
C VAL A 182 -13.42 -5.71 -9.31
N GLY A 183 -14.47 -5.72 -8.50
CA GLY A 183 -15.43 -6.83 -8.39
C GLY A 183 -16.63 -6.43 -7.54
N GLU A 184 -17.28 -7.40 -6.88
CA GLU A 184 -18.38 -7.12 -5.93
C GLU A 184 -17.94 -6.15 -4.82
N HIS A 185 -16.70 -6.31 -4.35
CA HIS A 185 -16.01 -5.36 -3.49
C HIS A 185 -14.67 -5.02 -4.12
N ALA A 186 -14.43 -3.73 -4.35
CA ALA A 186 -13.12 -3.29 -4.81
C ALA A 186 -12.07 -3.46 -3.70
N ARG A 187 -10.84 -3.83 -4.06
CA ARG A 187 -9.74 -4.02 -3.12
C ARG A 187 -8.47 -3.33 -3.59
N VAL A 188 -7.73 -2.73 -2.66
CA VAL A 188 -6.35 -2.31 -2.90
C VAL A 188 -5.46 -3.53 -2.77
N HIS A 189 -5.04 -4.12 -3.89
CA HIS A 189 -4.20 -5.32 -3.90
C HIS A 189 -2.76 -5.00 -3.54
N THR A 190 -2.23 -3.92 -4.14
CA THR A 190 -0.93 -3.31 -3.84
C THR A 190 -1.08 -1.80 -3.89
N PHE A 191 -0.30 -1.08 -3.10
CA PHE A 191 -0.24 0.38 -3.15
C PHE A 191 1.20 0.84 -3.29
N ASN A 192 1.46 1.68 -4.29
CA ASN A 192 2.69 2.44 -4.42
C ASN A 192 3.94 1.53 -4.45
N ASP A 193 3.87 0.45 -5.22
CA ASP A 193 5.00 -0.44 -5.50
C ASP A 193 6.12 0.34 -6.18
N ASP A 194 7.19 0.54 -5.41
CA ASP A 194 8.43 1.22 -5.77
C ASP A 194 9.64 0.26 -5.80
N SER A 195 9.39 -1.06 -5.80
CA SER A 195 10.42 -2.11 -5.74
C SER A 195 11.40 -2.12 -6.92
N HIS A 196 11.03 -1.48 -8.03
CA HIS A 196 11.86 -1.34 -9.22
C HIS A 196 12.75 -0.09 -9.20
N LEU A 197 12.51 0.84 -8.27
CA LEU A 197 13.27 2.07 -8.13
C LEU A 197 14.51 1.86 -7.25
N ASP A 198 15.53 2.69 -7.40
CA ASP A 198 16.70 2.65 -6.51
C ASP A 198 16.39 3.34 -5.17
N GLU A 199 17.22 3.12 -4.15
CA GLU A 199 17.03 3.69 -2.79
C GLU A 199 16.83 5.22 -2.82
N ALA A 200 17.69 5.96 -3.54
CA ALA A 200 17.60 7.41 -3.68
C ALA A 200 16.32 7.90 -4.40
N GLU A 201 15.60 7.01 -5.09
CA GLU A 201 14.33 7.29 -5.75
C GLU A 201 13.14 6.95 -4.84
N ARG A 202 13.30 5.96 -3.96
CA ARG A 202 12.32 5.58 -2.92
C ARG A 202 12.29 6.57 -1.75
N ASP A 203 13.32 7.39 -1.61
CA ASP A 203 13.45 8.40 -0.54
C ASP A 203 12.45 9.57 -0.64
N GLY A 204 11.54 9.58 -1.62
CA GLY A 204 10.48 10.60 -1.73
C GLY A 204 9.53 10.68 -0.52
N TYR A 205 9.64 9.74 0.43
CA TYR A 205 8.93 9.77 1.71
C TYR A 205 9.76 10.29 2.90
N ARG A 206 11.10 10.34 2.79
CA ARG A 206 11.98 10.70 3.90
C ARG A 206 11.91 12.20 4.13
N THR A 207 11.33 12.62 5.27
CA THR A 207 11.25 14.03 5.65
C THR A 207 11.70 14.21 7.10
N GLY A 208 12.77 14.98 7.31
CA GLY A 208 13.22 15.39 8.64
C GLY A 208 13.44 14.22 9.60
N SER A 209 12.79 14.29 10.78
CA SER A 209 12.87 13.32 11.87
C SER A 209 11.83 12.19 11.78
N ALA A 210 11.25 11.94 10.61
CA ALA A 210 10.24 10.89 10.45
C ALA A 210 10.86 9.49 10.61
N THR A 211 10.16 8.61 11.33
CA THR A 211 10.55 7.21 11.45
C THR A 211 9.89 6.39 10.36
N HIS A 212 10.68 5.57 9.68
CA HIS A 212 10.22 4.68 8.62
C HIS A 212 10.12 3.26 9.16
N VAL A 213 8.94 2.66 9.09
CA VAL A 213 8.76 1.26 9.54
C VAL A 213 8.47 0.38 8.32
N VAL A 214 9.35 -0.60 8.11
CA VAL A 214 9.29 -1.60 7.04
C VAL A 214 8.67 -2.86 7.61
N LEU A 215 7.38 -3.06 7.34
CA LEU A 215 6.58 -4.18 7.81
C LEU A 215 6.68 -5.34 6.82
N MET A 216 7.11 -6.50 7.30
CA MET A 216 7.37 -7.68 6.47
C MET A 216 6.55 -8.86 6.99
N ARG A 217 5.77 -9.51 6.12
CA ARG A 217 5.15 -10.80 6.48
C ARG A 217 6.19 -11.91 6.38
N HIS A 218 6.17 -12.86 7.31
CA HIS A 218 7.01 -14.06 7.23
C HIS A 218 6.87 -14.82 5.90
N GLY A 219 7.91 -15.59 5.53
CA GLY A 219 7.93 -16.47 4.35
C GLY A 219 6.93 -17.62 4.45
N GLN A 220 6.73 -18.32 3.33
CA GLN A 220 5.78 -19.43 3.25
C GLN A 220 6.14 -20.56 4.24
N THR A 221 5.10 -21.17 4.82
CA THR A 221 5.19 -22.41 5.57
C THR A 221 4.28 -23.46 4.94
N GLU A 222 4.52 -24.74 5.23
CA GLU A 222 3.67 -25.86 4.76
C GLU A 222 2.18 -25.62 5.03
N ALA A 223 1.85 -25.11 6.22
CA ALA A 223 0.47 -24.80 6.57
C ALA A 223 -0.09 -23.61 5.78
N ASN A 224 0.71 -22.62 5.38
CA ASN A 224 0.24 -21.61 4.43
C ASN A 224 -0.05 -22.21 3.05
N ALA A 225 0.86 -23.05 2.54
CA ALA A 225 0.68 -23.72 1.25
C ALA A 225 -0.57 -24.61 1.23
N ALA A 226 -0.89 -25.24 2.37
CA ALA A 226 -2.08 -26.07 2.56
C ALA A 226 -3.36 -25.28 2.91
N GLY A 227 -3.32 -23.95 3.03
CA GLY A 227 -4.50 -23.14 3.42
C GLY A 227 -4.96 -23.35 4.87
N ILE A 228 -4.06 -23.80 5.75
CA ILE A 228 -4.29 -24.05 7.17
C ILE A 228 -4.05 -22.78 7.98
N TRP A 229 -5.01 -22.46 8.84
CA TRP A 229 -4.96 -21.33 9.76
C TRP A 229 -4.02 -21.67 10.92
N GLN A 230 -2.80 -21.14 10.92
CA GLN A 230 -1.80 -21.44 11.95
C GLN A 230 -2.05 -20.72 13.27
N GLY A 231 -2.41 -19.44 13.23
CA GLY A 231 -2.47 -18.60 14.43
C GLY A 231 -1.17 -18.69 15.25
N SER A 232 -1.32 -19.11 16.50
CA SER A 232 -0.25 -19.25 17.50
C SER A 232 0.53 -20.56 17.39
N LEU A 233 0.11 -21.50 16.52
CA LEU A 233 0.78 -22.78 16.38
C LEU A 233 2.24 -22.61 15.93
N PRO A 234 3.15 -23.49 16.42
CA PRO A 234 4.52 -23.51 15.96
C PRO A 234 4.58 -23.87 14.47
N GLY A 235 5.59 -23.32 13.78
CA GLY A 235 5.83 -23.60 12.37
C GLY A 235 7.11 -22.94 11.90
N VAL A 236 7.77 -23.59 10.93
CA VAL A 236 8.99 -23.13 10.28
C VAL A 236 8.71 -22.85 8.80
N LEU A 237 9.64 -22.15 8.15
CA LEU A 237 9.56 -21.95 6.71
C LEU A 237 9.72 -23.27 5.94
N ASP A 238 8.99 -23.41 4.85
CA ASP A 238 9.26 -24.44 3.83
C ASP A 238 10.40 -24.00 2.90
N GLU A 239 10.73 -24.79 1.88
CA GLU A 239 11.79 -24.45 0.92
C GLU A 239 11.52 -23.15 0.15
N THR A 240 10.26 -22.93 -0.23
CA THR A 240 9.82 -21.68 -0.87
C THR A 240 10.01 -20.51 0.09
N GLY A 241 9.57 -20.65 1.34
CA GLY A 241 9.68 -19.63 2.37
C GLY A 241 11.13 -19.24 2.68
N ARG A 242 12.06 -20.22 2.70
CA ARG A 242 13.49 -19.93 2.85
C ARG A 242 14.02 -19.13 1.66
N SER A 243 13.67 -19.52 0.44
CA SER A 243 14.07 -18.78 -0.77
C SER A 243 13.49 -17.36 -0.80
N GLN A 244 12.25 -17.19 -0.34
CA GLN A 244 11.62 -15.89 -0.18
C GLN A 244 12.34 -15.02 0.87
N ALA A 245 12.76 -15.60 1.99
CA ALA A 245 13.49 -14.87 3.03
C ALA A 245 14.85 -14.35 2.54
N GLU A 246 15.57 -15.15 1.74
CA GLU A 246 16.81 -14.72 1.08
C GLU A 246 16.56 -13.57 0.09
N ALA A 247 15.53 -13.67 -0.76
CA ALA A 247 15.17 -12.61 -1.71
C ALA A 247 14.74 -11.32 -0.99
N LEU A 248 14.04 -11.43 0.13
CA LEU A 248 13.72 -10.29 0.99
C LEU A 248 14.99 -9.64 1.57
N ALA A 249 15.96 -10.44 2.02
CA ALA A 249 17.24 -9.93 2.50
C ALA A 249 18.05 -9.19 1.42
N ASP A 250 17.88 -9.59 0.15
CA ASP A 250 18.52 -8.94 -0.99
C ASP A 250 17.94 -7.57 -1.32
N THR A 251 16.62 -7.42 -1.17
CA THR A 251 15.85 -6.27 -1.66
C THR A 251 15.42 -5.28 -0.58
N ALA A 252 15.51 -5.68 0.69
CA ALA A 252 15.20 -4.81 1.82
C ALA A 252 16.08 -3.54 1.81
N PRO A 253 15.49 -2.36 2.13
CA PRO A 253 16.24 -1.12 2.23
C PRO A 253 17.24 -1.17 3.40
N HIS A 254 18.04 -0.12 3.55
CA HIS A 254 18.81 0.07 4.78
C HIS A 254 17.89 0.06 6.01
N LEU A 255 18.35 -0.62 7.07
CA LEU A 255 17.65 -0.73 8.35
C LEU A 255 18.63 -0.44 9.49
N ASP A 256 18.20 0.39 10.44
CA ASP A 256 18.93 0.73 11.66
C ASP A 256 18.64 -0.28 12.79
N ALA A 257 17.44 -0.86 12.79
CA ALA A 257 17.01 -1.90 13.73
C ALA A 257 16.08 -2.92 13.07
N LEU A 258 16.01 -4.12 13.66
CA LEU A 258 15.18 -5.22 13.17
C LEU A 258 14.46 -5.93 14.32
N TYR A 259 13.13 -5.88 14.29
CA TYR A 259 12.26 -6.56 15.23
C TYR A 259 11.55 -7.74 14.56
N ALA A 260 11.22 -8.75 15.35
CA ALA A 260 10.42 -9.88 14.88
C ALA A 260 9.43 -10.35 15.94
N SER A 261 8.35 -10.97 15.47
CA SER A 261 7.55 -11.87 16.31
C SER A 261 8.41 -13.00 16.87
N PRO A 262 8.11 -13.53 18.09
CA PRO A 262 8.80 -14.68 18.66
C PRO A 262 8.53 -16.00 17.93
N LEU A 263 7.55 -16.06 17.01
CA LEU A 263 7.23 -17.29 16.30
C LEU A 263 8.32 -17.63 15.27
N GLN A 264 8.75 -18.89 15.26
CA GLN A 264 9.95 -19.33 14.51
C GLN A 264 9.92 -18.93 13.03
N ARG A 265 8.80 -19.09 12.32
CA ARG A 265 8.67 -18.63 10.92
C ARG A 265 9.00 -17.14 10.70
N ALA A 266 8.73 -16.25 11.66
CA ALA A 266 9.12 -14.85 11.58
C ALA A 266 10.62 -14.66 11.82
N ILE A 267 11.18 -15.36 12.81
CA ILE A 267 12.62 -15.38 13.10
C ILE A 267 13.42 -15.92 11.91
N ASP A 268 13.00 -17.05 11.34
CA ASP A 268 13.59 -17.67 10.16
C ASP A 268 13.57 -16.72 8.95
N THR A 269 12.52 -15.89 8.83
CA THR A 269 12.42 -14.89 7.75
C THR A 269 13.36 -13.72 8.00
N ALA A 270 13.52 -13.29 9.25
CA ALA A 270 14.38 -12.18 9.64
C ALA A 270 15.88 -12.55 9.60
N ALA A 271 16.22 -13.83 9.79
CA ALA A 271 17.60 -14.30 9.96
C ALA A 271 18.54 -14.00 8.77
N PRO A 272 18.18 -14.26 7.50
CA PRO A 272 19.04 -13.91 6.37
C PRO A 272 19.31 -12.40 6.29
N LEU A 273 18.30 -11.58 6.52
CA LEU A 273 18.41 -10.12 6.53
C LEU A 273 19.32 -9.63 7.67
N ALA A 274 19.12 -10.15 8.88
CA ALA A 274 19.95 -9.84 10.03
C ALA A 274 21.43 -10.18 9.77
N ALA A 275 21.70 -11.38 9.25
CA ALA A 275 23.05 -11.83 8.92
C ALA A 275 23.71 -10.96 7.85
N LYS A 276 22.98 -10.63 6.78
CA LYS A 276 23.50 -9.84 5.66
C LYS A 276 23.78 -8.37 6.04
N ARG A 277 23.03 -7.83 7.01
CA ARG A 277 23.14 -6.43 7.45
C ARG A 277 23.92 -6.26 8.76
N GLY A 278 24.31 -7.35 9.41
CA GLY A 278 25.00 -7.30 10.70
C GLY A 278 24.10 -6.77 11.83
N LEU A 279 22.78 -7.00 11.75
CA LEU A 279 21.79 -6.57 12.73
C LEU A 279 21.48 -7.70 13.72
N SER A 280 21.12 -7.34 14.95
CA SER A 280 20.46 -8.26 15.88
C SER A 280 18.95 -8.28 15.65
N ILE A 281 18.31 -9.43 15.85
CA ILE A 281 16.85 -9.55 15.84
C ILE A 281 16.35 -9.34 17.27
N GLU A 282 15.56 -8.30 17.50
CA GLU A 282 14.85 -8.10 18.75
C GLU A 282 13.45 -8.72 18.68
N THR A 283 13.18 -9.70 19.54
CA THR A 283 11.87 -10.38 19.56
C THR A 283 10.90 -9.65 20.48
N ARG A 284 9.67 -9.41 20.02
CA ARG A 284 8.58 -8.90 20.87
C ARG A 284 7.30 -9.71 20.73
N ASP A 285 6.75 -10.14 21.87
CA ASP A 285 5.54 -10.97 21.91
C ASP A 285 4.32 -10.26 21.34
N ASP A 286 4.25 -8.94 21.49
CA ASP A 286 3.18 -8.08 20.97
C ASP A 286 3.14 -8.03 19.42
N LEU A 287 4.18 -8.52 18.73
CA LEU A 287 4.24 -8.69 17.27
C LEU A 287 3.74 -10.07 16.77
N ALA A 288 3.30 -10.96 17.67
CA ALA A 288 2.82 -12.30 17.32
C ALA A 288 1.57 -12.29 16.40
N GLU A 289 1.32 -13.42 15.70
CA GLU A 289 0.11 -13.58 14.89
C GLU A 289 -1.14 -13.50 15.76
N MET A 290 -2.27 -13.14 15.16
CA MET A 290 -3.57 -13.23 15.80
C MET A 290 -3.85 -14.67 16.24
N SER A 291 -4.16 -14.87 17.53
CA SER A 291 -4.64 -16.19 18.00
C SER A 291 -5.95 -16.54 17.32
N MET A 292 -5.98 -17.70 16.66
CA MET A 292 -7.18 -18.18 15.97
C MET A 292 -8.04 -19.08 16.86
N GLY A 293 -7.62 -19.30 18.11
CA GLY A 293 -8.33 -20.17 19.05
C GLY A 293 -8.52 -21.57 18.49
N LYS A 294 -9.73 -22.14 18.64
CA LYS A 294 -10.06 -23.47 18.10
C LYS A 294 -10.00 -23.62 16.57
N TRP A 295 -9.80 -22.54 15.82
CA TRP A 295 -9.60 -22.62 14.37
C TRP A 295 -8.15 -22.92 13.98
N GLU A 296 -7.23 -22.89 14.93
CA GLU A 296 -5.84 -23.24 14.68
C GLU A 296 -5.70 -24.69 14.19
N GLY A 297 -4.96 -24.88 13.10
CA GLY A 297 -4.77 -26.16 12.45
C GLY A 297 -5.88 -26.57 11.48
N MET A 298 -6.93 -25.74 11.31
CA MET A 298 -8.03 -26.00 10.39
C MET A 298 -7.87 -25.25 9.06
N THR A 299 -8.44 -25.83 8.01
CA THR A 299 -8.70 -25.15 6.75
C THR A 299 -9.97 -24.30 6.84
N THR A 300 -10.14 -23.34 5.91
CA THR A 300 -11.37 -22.55 5.84
C THR A 300 -12.62 -23.42 5.72
N ALA A 301 -12.59 -24.50 4.93
CA ALA A 301 -13.74 -25.39 4.75
C ALA A 301 -14.12 -26.12 6.06
N GLU A 302 -13.13 -26.55 6.85
CA GLU A 302 -13.38 -27.16 8.16
C GLU A 302 -13.92 -26.15 9.16
N ILE A 303 -13.43 -24.90 9.13
CA ILE A 303 -13.93 -23.82 9.98
C ILE A 303 -15.40 -23.51 9.65
N GLU A 304 -15.73 -23.33 8.37
CA GLU A 304 -17.09 -23.03 7.92
C GLU A 304 -18.07 -24.13 8.31
N SER A 305 -17.66 -25.40 8.17
CA SER A 305 -18.48 -26.54 8.53
C SER A 305 -18.59 -26.75 10.05
N GLY A 306 -17.52 -26.52 10.81
CA GLY A 306 -17.45 -26.79 12.24
C GLY A 306 -17.99 -25.64 13.11
N TYR A 307 -17.94 -24.41 12.62
CA TYR A 307 -18.30 -23.18 13.35
C TYR A 307 -19.18 -22.23 12.51
N PRO A 308 -20.28 -22.70 11.88
CA PRO A 308 -21.06 -21.91 10.93
C PRO A 308 -21.65 -20.62 11.54
N ASP A 309 -22.02 -20.64 12.83
CA ASP A 309 -22.58 -19.47 13.51
C ASP A 309 -21.52 -18.40 13.76
N VAL A 310 -20.35 -18.78 14.29
CA VAL A 310 -19.24 -17.85 14.53
C VAL A 310 -18.70 -17.32 13.21
N TRP A 311 -18.58 -18.18 12.19
CA TRP A 311 -18.25 -17.77 10.83
C TRP A 311 -19.26 -16.75 10.29
N SER A 312 -20.56 -16.98 10.48
CA SER A 312 -21.61 -16.04 10.10
C SER A 312 -21.47 -14.69 10.77
N THR A 313 -21.29 -14.68 12.10
CA THR A 313 -21.13 -13.46 12.90
C THR A 313 -19.96 -12.64 12.41
N LEU A 314 -18.80 -13.29 12.21
CA LEU A 314 -17.60 -12.62 11.72
C LEU A 314 -17.75 -12.18 10.26
N TYR A 315 -18.08 -13.09 9.34
CA TYR A 315 -17.90 -12.90 7.89
C TYR A 315 -19.15 -12.41 7.14
N ARG A 316 -20.36 -12.63 7.68
CA ARG A 316 -21.61 -12.14 7.08
C ARG A 316 -22.16 -10.91 7.80
N ARG A 317 -22.11 -10.90 9.13
CA ARG A 317 -22.63 -9.78 9.94
C ARG A 317 -21.59 -8.71 10.24
N GLY A 318 -20.31 -9.07 10.15
CA GLY A 318 -19.22 -8.13 10.37
C GLY A 318 -19.05 -7.76 11.85
N GLU A 319 -19.41 -8.65 12.77
CA GLU A 319 -19.25 -8.41 14.21
C GLU A 319 -17.87 -8.92 14.65
N ASP A 320 -17.08 -8.06 15.31
CA ASP A 320 -15.72 -8.42 15.74
C ASP A 320 -15.72 -9.23 17.05
N VAL A 321 -15.82 -10.55 16.90
CA VAL A 321 -15.79 -11.52 18.01
C VAL A 321 -14.50 -12.34 18.00
N PRO A 322 -14.16 -13.01 19.13
CA PRO A 322 -13.01 -13.91 19.19
C PRO A 322 -13.02 -14.97 18.09
N ARG A 323 -11.86 -15.18 17.43
CA ARG A 323 -11.70 -16.27 16.45
C ARG A 323 -11.72 -17.60 17.18
N GLY A 324 -12.28 -18.64 16.55
CA GLY A 324 -12.34 -19.97 17.18
C GLY A 324 -13.08 -20.02 18.51
N VAL A 325 -13.90 -19.01 18.84
CA VAL A 325 -14.59 -18.80 20.14
C VAL A 325 -13.68 -18.32 21.27
N ASP A 326 -12.40 -18.69 21.29
CA ASP A 326 -11.46 -18.43 22.40
C ASP A 326 -10.13 -17.77 21.98
N GLY A 327 -10.01 -17.36 20.72
CA GLY A 327 -8.86 -16.61 20.19
C GLY A 327 -8.99 -15.09 20.39
N GLU A 328 -8.26 -14.33 19.58
CA GLU A 328 -8.29 -12.87 19.62
C GLU A 328 -9.44 -12.29 18.77
N THR A 329 -9.85 -11.06 19.09
CA THR A 329 -10.64 -10.21 18.19
C THR A 329 -9.69 -9.46 17.24
N PHE A 330 -10.21 -8.96 16.12
CA PHE A 330 -9.43 -8.14 15.18
C PHE A 330 -8.98 -6.85 15.84
N GLY A 331 -9.88 -6.18 16.56
CA GLY A 331 -9.58 -4.97 17.32
C GLY A 331 -8.56 -5.22 18.44
N GLY A 332 -8.59 -6.39 19.07
CA GLY A 332 -7.62 -6.78 20.08
C GLY A 332 -6.20 -6.88 19.52
N VAL A 333 -6.02 -7.63 18.42
CA VAL A 333 -4.71 -7.70 17.75
C VAL A 333 -4.29 -6.35 17.16
N ALA A 334 -5.23 -5.58 16.61
CA ALA A 334 -4.95 -4.24 16.07
C ALA A 334 -4.38 -3.31 17.15
N GLU A 335 -4.98 -3.30 18.34
CA GLU A 335 -4.56 -2.44 19.44
C GLU A 335 -3.18 -2.83 20.00
N ARG A 336 -2.91 -4.13 20.22
CA ARG A 336 -1.57 -4.53 20.70
C ARG A 336 -0.48 -4.25 19.67
N MET A 337 -0.76 -4.49 18.38
CA MET A 337 0.20 -4.20 17.32
C MET A 337 0.46 -2.69 17.19
N ARG A 338 -0.59 -1.87 17.36
CA ARG A 338 -0.47 -0.40 17.38
C ARG A 338 0.45 0.05 18.52
N GLN A 339 0.23 -0.44 19.73
CA GLN A 339 1.07 -0.11 20.90
C GLN A 339 2.53 -0.57 20.69
N ALA A 340 2.74 -1.76 20.14
CA ALA A 340 4.07 -2.29 19.84
C ALA A 340 4.83 -1.41 18.85
N ILE A 341 4.19 -1.07 17.72
CA ILE A 341 4.80 -0.28 16.65
C ILE A 341 4.99 1.18 17.07
N GLU A 342 4.10 1.76 17.86
CA GLU A 342 4.29 3.10 18.44
C GLU A 342 5.47 3.16 19.41
N ALA A 343 5.66 2.13 20.23
CA ALA A 343 6.84 2.03 21.10
C ALA A 343 8.13 1.95 20.26
N ILE A 344 8.16 1.09 19.23
CA ILE A 344 9.28 1.00 18.29
C ILE A 344 9.55 2.35 17.61
N ILE A 345 8.50 3.05 17.15
CA ILE A 345 8.64 4.38 16.54
C ILE A 345 9.28 5.37 17.51
N ALA A 346 8.85 5.37 18.77
CA ALA A 346 9.36 6.28 19.79
C ALA A 346 10.85 6.05 20.09
N ASP A 347 11.31 4.79 20.06
CA ASP A 347 12.71 4.41 20.30
C ASP A 347 13.63 4.71 19.10
N HIS A 348 13.06 4.94 17.91
CA HIS A 348 13.77 5.02 16.64
C HIS A 348 13.43 6.30 15.86
N ALA A 349 13.38 7.45 16.53
CA ALA A 349 13.06 8.73 15.91
C ALA A 349 14.06 9.09 14.77
N GLY A 350 13.56 9.22 13.54
CA GLY A 350 14.37 9.55 12.36
C GLY A 350 15.08 8.35 11.70
N GLU A 351 14.90 7.15 12.24
CA GLU A 351 15.53 5.92 11.76
C GLU A 351 14.60 5.09 10.86
N THR A 352 15.16 4.06 10.22
CA THR A 352 14.42 3.06 9.44
C THR A 352 14.46 1.71 10.15
N VAL A 353 13.29 1.19 10.53
CA VAL A 353 13.18 -0.02 11.34
C VAL A 353 12.45 -1.12 10.57
N GLY A 354 13.00 -2.32 10.55
CA GLY A 354 12.34 -3.51 10.01
C GLY A 354 11.51 -4.22 11.09
N VAL A 355 10.33 -4.69 10.73
CA VAL A 355 9.44 -5.46 11.60
C VAL A 355 8.94 -6.69 10.84
N VAL A 356 9.33 -7.88 11.27
CA VAL A 356 8.85 -9.15 10.68
C VAL A 356 7.72 -9.73 11.54
N SER A 357 6.52 -9.82 10.96
CA SER A 357 5.31 -10.28 11.63
C SER A 357 4.45 -11.13 10.67
N HIS A 358 3.12 -11.11 10.85
CA HIS A 358 2.20 -12.08 10.27
C HIS A 358 1.04 -11.42 9.53
N GLY A 359 0.37 -12.18 8.68
CA GLY A 359 -0.60 -11.63 7.73
C GLY A 359 -1.80 -10.98 8.41
N ALA A 360 -2.41 -11.65 9.40
CA ALA A 360 -3.58 -11.10 10.07
C ALA A 360 -3.22 -9.95 11.01
N ALA A 361 -2.14 -10.10 11.78
CA ALA A 361 -1.63 -9.05 12.67
C ALA A 361 -1.25 -7.75 11.93
N LEU A 362 -0.47 -7.85 10.84
CA LEU A 362 -0.08 -6.68 10.05
C LEU A 362 -1.30 -6.02 9.39
N ARG A 363 -2.24 -6.80 8.86
CA ARG A 363 -3.47 -6.25 8.27
C ARG A 363 -4.31 -5.52 9.32
N ALA A 364 -4.42 -6.06 10.53
CA ALA A 364 -5.14 -5.42 11.63
C ALA A 364 -4.49 -4.11 12.04
N PHE A 365 -3.17 -4.10 12.19
CA PHE A 365 -2.40 -2.89 12.43
C PHE A 365 -2.59 -1.83 11.35
N LEU A 366 -2.46 -2.21 10.08
CA LEU A 366 -2.63 -1.28 8.96
C LEU A 366 -4.03 -0.67 8.92
N GLY A 367 -5.05 -1.40 9.38
CA GLY A 367 -6.40 -0.87 9.58
C GLY A 367 -6.45 0.30 10.56
N THR A 368 -5.61 0.30 11.60
CA THR A 368 -5.49 1.44 12.52
C THR A 368 -4.82 2.66 11.88
N VAL A 369 -3.94 2.45 10.90
CA VAL A 369 -3.23 3.53 10.21
C VAL A 369 -4.15 4.22 9.20
N VAL A 370 -4.85 3.43 8.37
CA VAL A 370 -5.68 4.02 7.32
C VAL A 370 -7.14 4.20 7.71
N GLY A 371 -7.59 3.67 8.84
CA GLY A 371 -8.93 3.91 9.38
C GLY A 371 -9.99 2.89 8.92
N PHE A 372 -9.60 1.76 8.33
CA PHE A 372 -10.53 0.67 8.11
C PHE A 372 -10.64 -0.17 9.38
N GLY A 373 -11.83 -0.21 9.99
CA GLY A 373 -12.13 -1.12 11.11
C GLY A 373 -12.15 -2.58 10.66
N PHE A 374 -12.81 -3.46 11.43
CA PHE A 374 -12.91 -4.89 11.08
C PHE A 374 -13.48 -5.15 9.66
N GLN A 375 -14.37 -4.27 9.16
CA GLN A 375 -14.90 -4.37 7.79
C GLN A 375 -13.85 -4.21 6.69
N GLY A 376 -12.70 -3.61 7.02
CA GLY A 376 -11.63 -3.33 6.07
C GLY A 376 -11.00 -4.55 5.40
N ARG A 377 -11.24 -5.75 5.93
CA ARG A 377 -10.86 -7.01 5.25
C ARG A 377 -11.50 -7.16 3.86
N ASN A 378 -12.58 -6.44 3.57
CA ASN A 378 -13.27 -6.48 2.29
C ASN A 378 -12.57 -5.62 1.24
N VAL A 379 -11.78 -4.64 1.67
CA VAL A 379 -11.09 -3.67 0.81
C VAL A 379 -9.57 -3.86 0.79
N VAL A 380 -9.01 -4.63 1.73
CA VAL A 380 -7.58 -4.97 1.76
C VAL A 380 -7.38 -6.49 1.94
N PRO A 381 -6.66 -7.16 1.01
CA PRO A 381 -6.34 -8.58 1.14
C PRO A 381 -5.35 -8.84 2.27
N SER A 382 -5.16 -10.10 2.64
CA SER A 382 -4.02 -10.48 3.49
C SER A 382 -2.71 -10.20 2.74
N MET A 383 -1.71 -9.65 3.42
CA MET A 383 -0.38 -9.45 2.83
C MET A 383 0.19 -10.78 2.36
N ALA A 384 0.80 -10.86 1.18
CA ALA A 384 1.45 -12.08 0.71
C ALA A 384 2.70 -12.42 1.55
N ASN A 385 3.14 -13.68 1.56
CA ASN A 385 4.38 -14.06 2.24
C ASN A 385 5.56 -13.24 1.71
N THR A 386 6.42 -12.75 2.62
CA THR A 386 7.52 -11.79 2.34
C THR A 386 7.15 -10.48 1.67
N ALA A 387 5.86 -10.18 1.53
CA ALA A 387 5.45 -8.87 1.07
C ALA A 387 5.81 -7.80 2.10
N VAL A 388 6.19 -6.64 1.58
CA VAL A 388 6.64 -5.47 2.31
C VAL A 388 5.57 -4.39 2.23
N SER A 389 5.22 -3.83 3.39
CA SER A 389 4.45 -2.60 3.51
C SER A 389 5.30 -1.59 4.27
N ARG A 390 5.21 -0.31 3.93
CA ARG A 390 5.95 0.75 4.63
C ARG A 390 4.98 1.77 5.21
N ILE A 391 5.23 2.19 6.44
CA ILE A 391 4.59 3.36 7.03
C ILE A 391 5.64 4.42 7.35
N VAL A 392 5.21 5.67 7.39
CA VAL A 392 6.03 6.82 7.78
C VAL A 392 5.33 7.52 8.93
N ALA A 393 6.00 7.57 10.07
CA ALA A 393 5.52 8.23 11.27
C ALA A 393 6.22 9.59 11.43
N SER A 394 5.44 10.65 11.57
CA SER A 394 5.94 12.03 11.69
C SER A 394 5.16 12.81 12.76
N ASP A 395 5.52 14.07 12.97
CA ASP A 395 4.75 15.02 13.78
C ASP A 395 3.31 15.22 13.28
N ARG A 396 3.04 14.91 12.01
CA ARG A 396 1.70 14.92 11.40
C ARG A 396 0.96 13.59 11.55
N GLY A 397 1.51 12.63 12.27
CA GLY A 397 0.97 11.28 12.40
C GLY A 397 1.55 10.29 11.40
N THR A 398 0.88 9.15 11.29
CA THR A 398 1.33 7.99 10.52
C THR A 398 0.62 7.90 9.18
N ALA A 399 1.37 7.64 8.12
CA ALA A 399 0.84 7.44 6.78
C ALA A 399 1.34 6.12 6.17
N LEU A 400 0.47 5.45 5.41
CA LEU A 400 0.82 4.29 4.59
C LEU A 400 1.59 4.75 3.35
N ALA A 401 2.84 4.34 3.24
CA ALA A 401 3.70 4.66 2.09
C ALA A 401 3.61 3.60 1.00
N THR A 402 3.71 2.33 1.35
CA THR A 402 3.54 1.21 0.41
C THR A 402 2.74 0.09 1.05
N PHE A 403 2.03 -0.70 0.24
CA PHE A 403 1.27 -1.85 0.73
C PHE A 403 1.53 -3.09 -0.12
N ASN A 404 1.85 -4.20 0.55
CA ASN A 404 1.84 -5.55 0.00
C ASN A 404 2.76 -5.74 -1.23
N VAL A 405 3.89 -5.04 -1.25
CA VAL A 405 4.85 -5.08 -2.35
C VAL A 405 5.71 -6.34 -2.21
N ARG A 406 5.73 -7.20 -3.24
CA ARG A 406 6.60 -8.36 -3.24
C ARG A 406 8.01 -7.99 -3.73
N PRO A 407 9.07 -8.46 -3.03
CA PRO A 407 10.47 -8.37 -3.45
C PRO A 407 10.72 -8.68 -4.93
#